data_AF-A0A849EM45-F1
#
_entry.id   AF-A0A849EM45-F1
#
_cell.length_a   1.000
_cell.length_b   1.000
_cell.length_c   1.000
_cell.angle_alpha   90.00
_cell.angle_beta   90.00
_cell.angle_gamma   90.00
#
_symmetry.space_group_name_H-M   'P 1'
#
loop_
_entity.id
_entity.type
_entity.pdbx_description
1 polymer ?
#
loop_
_entity_poly.entity_id
_entity_poly.type
_entity_poly.pdbx_seq_one_letter_code
_entity_poly.pdbx_strand_id
1 'polypeptide(L)'
;FIITYAQGLHQLSEASDEYGYDLDLGTIAKIWRAGCIIRAGLLADITMAFQQNAGLSNLLLDPSFSREIKQTIASVRQLVSYGATNGVPLPGLSNSLTYFDAYTSGRLPLNLIQAQRDYFGSHTYERTDKEGIFHTEWED
;
A
#
# COMPACT_ATOMS: atom_id res chain seq x y z
N PHE A 1 -1.27 -9.25 7.91
CA PHE A 1 -0.02 -9.86 7.42
C PHE A 1 0.24 -9.57 5.95
N ILE A 2 -0.66 -9.95 5.02
CA ILE A 2 -0.48 -9.68 3.57
C ILE A 2 -0.15 -8.21 3.31
N ILE A 3 -0.92 -7.28 3.89
CA ILE A 3 -0.66 -5.82 3.75
C ILE A 3 0.74 -5.41 4.21
N THR A 4 1.22 -5.95 5.33
CA THR A 4 2.56 -5.66 5.85
C THR A 4 3.65 -6.15 4.91
N TYR A 5 3.52 -7.36 4.36
CA TYR A 5 4.47 -7.88 3.37
C TYR A 5 4.40 -7.09 2.05
N ALA A 6 3.20 -6.70 1.61
CA ALA A 6 3.03 -5.88 0.41
C ALA A 6 3.76 -4.53 0.53
N GLN A 7 3.66 -3.86 1.69
CA GLN A 7 4.39 -2.63 1.97
C GLN A 7 5.91 -2.86 2.02
N GLY A 8 6.37 -3.87 2.76
CA GLY A 8 7.81 -4.14 2.91
C GLY A 8 8.50 -4.55 1.61
N LEU A 9 7.83 -5.36 0.78
CA LEU A 9 8.37 -5.77 -0.52
C LEU A 9 8.34 -4.62 -1.53
N HIS A 10 7.32 -3.75 -1.49
CA HIS A 10 7.31 -2.53 -2.29
C HIS A 10 8.47 -1.60 -1.87
N GLN A 11 8.72 -1.44 -0.57
CA GLN A 11 9.89 -0.68 -0.09
C GLN A 11 11.23 -1.25 -0.57
N LEU A 12 11.36 -2.59 -0.64
CA LEU A 12 12.55 -3.21 -1.22
C LEU A 12 12.65 -2.98 -2.73
N SER A 13 11.53 -2.97 -3.46
CA SER A 13 11.48 -2.63 -4.88
C SER A 13 12.00 -1.21 -5.12
N GLU A 14 11.45 -0.22 -4.41
CA GLU A 14 11.88 1.18 -4.53
C GLU A 14 13.36 1.35 -4.17
N ALA A 15 13.84 0.65 -3.14
CA ALA A 15 15.26 0.64 -2.80
C ALA A 15 16.12 -0.02 -3.89
N SER A 16 15.63 -1.07 -4.53
CA SER A 16 16.33 -1.70 -5.65
C SER A 16 16.51 -0.75 -6.82
N ASP A 17 15.47 0.02 -7.14
CA ASP A 17 15.48 0.99 -8.23
C ASP A 17 16.39 2.18 -7.92
N GLU A 18 16.30 2.73 -6.71
CA GLU A 18 17.14 3.86 -6.25
C GLU A 18 18.63 3.50 -6.21
N TYR A 19 18.98 2.31 -5.72
CA TYR A 19 20.38 1.92 -5.49
C TYR A 19 20.95 1.00 -6.58
N GLY A 20 20.16 0.63 -7.59
CA GLY A 20 20.58 -0.24 -8.69
C GLY A 20 20.97 -1.65 -8.23
N TYR A 21 20.29 -2.21 -7.23
CA TYR A 21 20.64 -3.52 -6.65
C TYR A 21 20.13 -4.72 -7.43
N ASP A 22 19.16 -4.52 -8.33
CA ASP A 22 18.51 -5.61 -9.08
C ASP A 22 18.02 -6.75 -8.16
N LEU A 23 17.27 -6.38 -7.11
CA LEU A 23 16.79 -7.32 -6.11
C LEU A 23 15.77 -8.30 -6.69
N ASP A 24 16.04 -9.60 -6.53
CA ASP A 24 15.06 -10.66 -6.78
C ASP A 24 14.16 -10.85 -5.55
N LEU A 25 12.99 -10.19 -5.55
CA LEU A 25 12.00 -10.27 -4.48
C LEU A 25 11.45 -11.70 -4.26
N GLY A 26 11.38 -12.52 -5.32
CA GLY A 26 10.98 -13.92 -5.22
C GLY A 26 12.01 -14.75 -4.46
N THR A 27 13.30 -14.56 -4.76
CA THR A 27 14.41 -15.20 -4.04
C THR A 27 14.49 -14.72 -2.60
N ILE A 28 14.30 -13.43 -2.33
CA ILE A 28 14.25 -12.86 -0.97
C ILE A 28 13.14 -13.55 -0.14
N ALA A 29 11.92 -13.63 -0.68
CA ALA A 29 10.82 -14.33 0.00
C ALA A 29 11.12 -15.81 0.22
N LYS A 30 11.78 -16.47 -0.75
CA LYS A 30 12.17 -17.89 -0.66
C LYS A 30 13.16 -18.15 0.47
N ILE A 31 14.20 -17.32 0.63
CA ILE A 31 15.22 -17.54 1.68
C ILE A 31 14.65 -17.29 3.09
N TRP A 32 13.61 -16.47 3.23
CA TRP A 32 12.93 -16.26 4.52
C TRP A 32 12.03 -17.43 4.96
N ARG A 33 11.87 -18.47 4.14
CA ARG A 33 11.03 -19.64 4.48
C ARG A 33 11.63 -20.52 5.57
N ALA A 34 12.91 -20.40 5.87
CA ALA A 34 13.59 -21.18 6.89
C ALA A 34 14.67 -20.34 7.59
N GLY A 35 15.09 -20.77 8.78
CA GLY A 35 16.20 -20.16 9.53
C GLY A 35 15.88 -18.83 10.23
N CYS A 36 15.00 -17.97 9.66
CA CYS A 36 14.65 -16.70 10.28
C CYS A 36 13.38 -16.76 11.17
N ILE A 37 13.16 -15.71 11.96
CA ILE A 37 12.03 -15.58 12.90
C ILE A 37 10.69 -15.45 12.15
N ILE A 38 10.66 -14.72 11.03
CA ILE A 38 9.42 -14.41 10.29
C ILE A 38 8.92 -15.55 9.38
N ARG A 39 9.56 -16.72 9.43
CA ARG A 39 9.22 -17.88 8.58
C ARG A 39 7.74 -18.25 8.72
N ALA A 40 7.04 -18.39 7.60
CA ALA A 40 5.61 -18.71 7.55
C ALA A 40 5.24 -19.34 6.20
N GLY A 41 4.10 -20.07 6.16
CA GLY A 41 3.55 -20.64 4.93
C GLY A 41 3.34 -19.57 3.83
N LEU A 42 2.87 -18.39 4.23
CA LEU A 42 2.65 -17.22 3.38
C LEU A 42 3.85 -16.86 2.48
N LEU A 43 5.08 -17.10 2.93
CA LEU A 43 6.28 -16.79 2.15
C LEU A 43 6.43 -17.67 0.90
N ALA A 44 5.85 -18.89 0.92
CA ALA A 44 5.79 -19.73 -0.27
C ALA A 44 4.87 -19.11 -1.33
N ASP A 45 3.72 -18.58 -0.92
CA ASP A 45 2.77 -17.91 -1.82
C ASP A 45 3.37 -16.61 -2.40
N ILE A 46 4.08 -15.83 -1.56
CA ILE A 46 4.83 -14.64 -2.01
C ILE A 46 5.90 -15.02 -3.03
N THR A 47 6.67 -16.08 -2.75
CA THR A 47 7.67 -16.59 -3.71
C THR A 47 7.02 -16.91 -5.05
N MET A 48 5.88 -17.60 -5.04
CA MET A 48 5.16 -17.99 -6.25
C MET A 48 4.64 -16.78 -7.04
N ALA A 49 4.10 -15.77 -6.36
CA ALA A 49 3.60 -14.55 -7.02
C ALA A 49 4.71 -13.85 -7.83
N PHE A 50 5.89 -13.66 -7.24
CA PHE A 50 7.03 -13.04 -7.94
C PHE A 50 7.68 -13.96 -8.99
N GLN A 51 7.61 -15.28 -8.82
CA GLN A 51 8.05 -16.22 -9.87
C GLN A 51 7.12 -16.21 -11.10
N GLN A 52 5.81 -16.02 -10.89
CA GLN A 52 4.84 -15.92 -11.98
C GLN A 52 4.89 -14.57 -12.68
N ASN A 53 5.18 -13.50 -11.92
CA ASN A 53 5.33 -12.15 -12.46
C ASN A 53 6.47 -11.42 -11.75
N ALA A 54 7.65 -11.42 -12.37
CA ALA A 54 8.81 -10.68 -11.85
C ALA A 54 8.59 -9.15 -11.84
N GLY A 55 7.73 -8.63 -12.72
CA GLY A 55 7.35 -7.22 -12.79
C GLY A 55 6.16 -6.84 -11.89
N LEU A 56 5.85 -7.65 -10.88
CA LEU A 56 4.74 -7.39 -9.96
C LEU A 56 5.07 -6.18 -9.06
N SER A 57 4.47 -5.03 -9.33
CA SER A 57 4.72 -3.80 -8.56
C SER A 57 4.20 -3.85 -7.11
N ASN A 58 3.18 -4.67 -6.85
CA ASN A 58 2.65 -4.85 -5.50
C ASN A 58 1.93 -6.20 -5.36
N LEU A 59 2.10 -6.87 -4.21
CA LEU A 59 1.41 -8.14 -3.90
C LEU A 59 -0.13 -8.04 -4.00
N LEU A 60 -0.71 -6.87 -3.79
CA LEU A 60 -2.15 -6.66 -3.92
C LEU A 60 -2.67 -6.90 -5.35
N LEU A 61 -1.81 -6.80 -6.36
CA LEU A 61 -2.16 -6.99 -7.77
C LEU A 61 -2.08 -8.46 -8.21
N ASP A 62 -1.48 -9.33 -7.39
CA ASP A 62 -1.47 -10.77 -7.66
C ASP A 62 -2.90 -11.36 -7.51
N PRO A 63 -3.39 -12.17 -8.47
CA PRO A 63 -4.73 -12.72 -8.44
C PRO A 63 -5.04 -13.62 -7.22
N SER A 64 -4.05 -14.32 -6.67
CA SER A 64 -4.24 -15.19 -5.51
C SER A 64 -4.43 -14.34 -4.26
N PHE A 65 -3.51 -13.39 -4.01
CA PHE A 65 -3.61 -12.48 -2.86
C PHE A 65 -4.85 -11.59 -2.92
N SER A 66 -5.18 -11.07 -4.10
CA SER A 66 -6.42 -10.32 -4.32
C SER A 66 -7.67 -11.11 -3.92
N ARG A 67 -7.70 -12.42 -4.19
CA ARG A 67 -8.84 -13.29 -3.83
C ARG A 67 -8.94 -13.48 -2.32
N GLU A 68 -7.83 -13.78 -1.65
CA GLU A 68 -7.79 -13.96 -0.19
C GLU A 68 -8.20 -12.70 0.55
N ILE A 69 -7.73 -11.53 0.09
CA ILE A 69 -8.09 -10.26 0.71
C ILE A 69 -9.59 -9.96 0.55
N LYS A 70 -10.15 -10.19 -0.65
CA LYS A 70 -11.60 -10.00 -0.88
C LYS A 70 -12.46 -10.86 0.02
N GLN A 71 -12.00 -12.05 0.39
CA GLN A 71 -12.72 -12.95 1.32
C GLN A 71 -12.65 -12.48 2.78
N THR A 72 -11.65 -11.69 3.15
CA THR A 72 -11.40 -11.31 4.55
C THR A 72 -11.76 -9.86 4.87
N ILE A 73 -11.83 -8.98 3.87
CA ILE A 73 -11.96 -7.52 4.07
C ILE A 73 -13.22 -7.12 4.85
N ALA A 74 -14.35 -7.81 4.64
CA ALA A 74 -15.59 -7.54 5.36
C ALA A 74 -15.44 -7.79 6.87
N SER A 75 -14.82 -8.92 7.25
CA SER A 75 -14.55 -9.27 8.64
C SER A 75 -13.54 -8.31 9.28
N VAL A 76 -12.52 -7.87 8.53
CA VAL A 76 -11.55 -6.87 8.99
C VAL A 76 -12.26 -5.56 9.34
N ARG A 77 -13.17 -5.08 8.49
CA ARG A 77 -13.95 -3.86 8.76
C ARG A 77 -14.81 -3.99 10.01
N GLN A 78 -15.49 -5.12 10.17
CA GLN A 78 -16.31 -5.39 11.37
C GLN A 78 -15.46 -5.37 12.63
N LEU A 79 -14.29 -6.02 12.62
CA LEU A 79 -13.40 -6.07 13.77
C LEU A 79 -12.80 -4.70 14.11
N VAL A 80 -12.38 -3.92 13.10
CA VAL A 80 -11.89 -2.55 13.30
C VAL A 80 -12.98 -1.65 13.88
N SER A 81 -14.21 -1.73 13.35
CA SER A 81 -15.36 -0.99 13.87
C SER A 81 -15.65 -1.37 15.32
N TYR A 82 -15.68 -2.68 15.62
CA TYR A 82 -15.90 -3.16 16.98
C TYR A 82 -14.82 -2.65 17.94
N GLY A 83 -13.55 -2.72 17.54
CA GLY A 83 -12.45 -2.20 18.35
C GLY A 83 -12.61 -0.71 18.67
N ALA A 84 -12.93 0.08 17.65
CA ALA A 84 -13.15 1.52 17.81
C ALA A 84 -14.34 1.84 18.74
N THR A 85 -15.49 1.17 18.59
CA THR A 85 -16.68 1.44 19.41
C THR A 85 -16.54 0.96 20.85
N ASN A 86 -15.63 0.02 21.13
CA ASN A 86 -15.43 -0.56 22.46
C ASN A 86 -14.12 -0.10 23.13
N GLY A 87 -13.39 0.85 22.54
CA GLY A 87 -12.13 1.34 23.11
C GLY A 87 -11.00 0.32 23.12
N VAL A 88 -11.04 -0.68 22.23
CA VAL A 88 -9.98 -1.68 22.08
C VAL A 88 -9.02 -1.23 20.96
N PRO A 89 -7.74 -0.94 21.27
CA PRO A 89 -6.80 -0.46 20.27
C PRO A 89 -6.39 -1.57 19.30
N LEU A 90 -6.59 -1.34 18.00
CA LEU A 90 -6.23 -2.29 16.93
C LEU A 90 -5.28 -1.65 15.89
N PRO A 91 -4.16 -1.02 16.29
CA PRO A 91 -3.37 -0.15 15.41
C PRO A 91 -2.84 -0.85 14.16
N GLY A 92 -2.38 -2.10 14.28
CA GLY A 92 -1.88 -2.86 13.13
C GLY A 92 -2.98 -3.19 12.12
N LEU A 93 -4.18 -3.52 12.60
CA LEU A 93 -5.30 -3.88 11.74
C LEU A 93 -5.96 -2.65 11.11
N SER A 94 -6.17 -1.58 11.89
CA SER A 94 -6.71 -0.32 11.38
C SER A 94 -5.78 0.28 10.33
N ASN A 95 -4.46 0.29 10.56
CA ASN A 95 -3.51 0.79 9.56
C ASN A 95 -3.47 -0.10 8.30
N SER A 96 -3.56 -1.41 8.46
CA SER A 96 -3.64 -2.33 7.30
C SER A 96 -4.89 -2.06 6.45
N LEU A 97 -6.03 -1.79 7.09
CA LEU A 97 -7.27 -1.44 6.41
C LEU A 97 -7.15 -0.08 5.70
N THR A 98 -6.63 0.93 6.38
CA THR A 98 -6.42 2.27 5.79
C THR A 98 -5.49 2.21 4.58
N TYR A 99 -4.39 1.45 4.64
CA TYR A 99 -3.50 1.27 3.50
C TYR A 99 -4.22 0.59 2.33
N PHE A 100 -4.98 -0.49 2.58
CA PHE A 100 -5.72 -1.18 1.54
C PHE A 100 -6.73 -0.24 0.85
N ASP A 101 -7.49 0.52 1.65
CA ASP A 101 -8.48 1.48 1.12
C ASP A 101 -7.81 2.60 0.33
N ALA A 102 -6.68 3.11 0.81
CA ALA A 102 -5.92 4.14 0.10
C ALA A 102 -5.35 3.63 -1.23
N TYR A 103 -4.73 2.45 -1.21
CA TYR A 103 -4.09 1.85 -2.38
C TYR A 103 -5.10 1.45 -3.47
N THR A 104 -6.32 1.07 -3.09
CA THR A 104 -7.36 0.63 -4.04
C THR A 104 -8.32 1.74 -4.45
N SER A 105 -8.15 2.97 -3.94
CA SER A 105 -8.98 4.12 -4.29
C SER A 105 -8.44 4.84 -5.53
N GLY A 106 -9.25 4.92 -6.59
CA GLY A 106 -8.89 5.69 -7.78
C GLY A 106 -8.80 7.21 -7.57
N ARG A 107 -9.37 7.73 -6.48
CA ARG A 107 -9.26 9.14 -6.09
C ARG A 107 -9.17 9.25 -4.57
N LEU A 108 -8.11 9.89 -4.10
CA LEU A 108 -7.93 10.23 -2.69
C LEU A 108 -8.31 11.70 -2.43
N PRO A 109 -8.69 12.07 -1.20
CA PRO A 109 -9.01 13.45 -0.84
C PRO A 109 -7.78 14.38 -0.79
N LEU A 110 -6.68 14.03 -1.47
CA LEU A 110 -5.46 14.83 -1.55
C LEU A 110 -5.66 16.15 -2.30
N ASN A 111 -6.75 16.28 -3.08
CA ASN A 111 -7.14 17.54 -3.71
C ASN A 111 -7.38 18.66 -2.67
N LEU A 112 -7.94 18.32 -1.49
CA LEU A 112 -8.12 19.31 -0.42
C LEU A 112 -6.78 19.72 0.19
N ILE A 113 -5.86 18.76 0.37
CA ILE A 113 -4.50 19.06 0.85
C ILE A 113 -3.78 19.98 -0.15
N GLN A 114 -3.88 19.69 -1.44
CA GLN A 114 -3.32 20.56 -2.49
C GLN A 114 -3.91 21.96 -2.47
N ALA A 115 -5.24 22.09 -2.31
CA ALA A 115 -5.89 23.39 -2.17
C ALA A 115 -5.41 24.16 -0.93
N GLN A 116 -5.29 23.49 0.22
CA GLN A 116 -4.77 24.11 1.45
C GLN A 116 -3.34 24.60 1.27
N ARG A 117 -2.45 23.76 0.71
CA ARG A 117 -1.06 24.12 0.43
C ARG A 117 -0.93 25.31 -0.51
N ASP A 118 -1.79 25.36 -1.54
CA ASP A 118 -1.82 26.49 -2.45
C ASP A 118 -2.34 27.76 -1.77
N TYR A 119 -3.38 27.65 -0.94
CA TYR A 119 -3.97 28.76 -0.20
C TYR A 119 -2.96 29.46 0.72
N PHE A 120 -2.29 28.73 1.62
CA PHE A 120 -1.43 29.37 2.63
C PHE A 120 0.02 29.58 2.17
N GLY A 121 0.44 28.97 1.07
CA GLY A 121 1.87 28.87 0.72
C GLY A 121 2.19 28.95 -0.77
N SER A 122 1.21 29.25 -1.64
CA SER A 122 1.38 29.34 -3.10
C SER A 122 2.13 28.14 -3.68
N HIS A 123 1.87 26.94 -3.13
CA HIS A 123 2.60 25.72 -3.48
C HIS A 123 2.22 25.15 -4.84
N THR A 124 1.24 25.73 -5.54
CA THR A 124 0.72 25.28 -6.83
C THR A 124 0.10 23.88 -6.80
N TYR A 125 -0.63 23.52 -7.86
CA TYR A 125 -1.26 22.21 -8.02
C TYR A 125 -1.51 21.87 -9.49
N GLU A 126 -1.71 20.58 -9.77
CA GLU A 126 -2.14 20.07 -11.08
C GLU A 126 -3.66 19.91 -11.14
N ARG A 127 -4.22 19.88 -12.35
CA ARG A 127 -5.65 19.70 -12.59
C ARG A 127 -5.93 18.42 -13.34
N THR A 128 -7.15 17.90 -13.18
CA THR A 128 -7.59 16.67 -13.85
C THR A 128 -8.15 16.90 -15.25
N ASP A 129 -8.41 18.15 -15.64
CA ASP A 129 -9.04 18.53 -16.90
C ASP A 129 -8.07 19.13 -17.94
N LYS A 130 -6.85 19.48 -17.53
CA LYS A 130 -5.80 20.01 -18.42
C LYS A 130 -4.41 19.87 -17.80
N GLU A 131 -3.43 19.68 -18.67
CA GLU A 131 -2.02 19.66 -18.28
C GLU A 131 -1.54 21.05 -17.84
N GLY A 132 -0.61 21.09 -16.90
CA GLY A 132 0.04 22.30 -16.41
C GLY A 132 0.07 22.42 -14.89
N ILE A 133 0.77 23.45 -14.43
CA ILE A 133 0.91 23.83 -13.02
C ILE A 133 0.08 25.10 -12.79
N PHE A 134 -0.79 25.08 -11.78
CA PHE A 134 -1.76 26.14 -11.51
C PHE A 134 -1.56 26.71 -10.11
N HIS A 135 -1.82 28.01 -9.98
CA HIS A 135 -1.98 28.72 -8.71
C HIS A 135 -3.32 29.43 -8.73
N THR A 136 -4.01 29.51 -7.59
CA THR A 136 -5.23 30.31 -7.43
C THR A 136 -4.95 31.44 -6.45
N GLU A 137 -5.39 32.65 -6.79
CA GLU A 137 -5.53 33.74 -5.83
C GLU A 137 -6.83 33.50 -5.06
N TRP A 138 -6.74 33.13 -3.78
CA TRP A 138 -7.88 32.61 -3.02
C TRP A 138 -8.69 33.67 -2.29
N GLU A 139 -8.16 34.89 -2.15
CA GLU A 139 -8.78 36.01 -1.42
C GLU A 139 -9.51 37.01 -2.34
N ASP A 140 -9.47 36.78 -3.66
CA ASP A 140 -10.12 37.59 -4.71
C ASP A 140 -11.45 36.96 -5.20
#